data_AF-A9BA74-F1
#
_entry.id   AF-A9BA74-F1
#
_cell.length_a   1.000
_cell.length_b   1.000
_cell.length_c   1.000
_cell.angle_alpha   90.00
_cell.angle_beta   90.00
_cell.angle_gamma   90.00
#
_symmetry.space_group_name_H-M   'P 1'
#
loop_
_entity.id
_entity.type
_entity.pdbx_description
1 polymer ?
#
loop_
_entity_poly.entity_id
_entity_poly.type
_entity_poly.pdbx_seq_one_letter_code
_entity_poly.pdbx_strand_id
1 'polypeptide(L)'
;MGAKKALDIPDGWLLDPKGNWLLLFHKDIAPKDASPQFYMDKWEATQLGTPFKFKNRRKVNLEPALETWRELIDNGWRHINNQYGKSIL
;
A
#
# COMPACT_ATOMS: atom_id res chain seq x y z
N MET A 1 -22.13 13.69 -18.19
CA MET A 1 -20.66 13.76 -17.99
C MET A 1 -20.35 13.20 -16.62
N GLY A 2 -19.84 11.97 -16.55
CA GLY A 2 -19.55 11.31 -15.27
C GLY A 2 -18.40 12.02 -14.58
N ALA A 3 -18.58 12.42 -13.32
CA ALA A 3 -17.48 12.84 -12.47
C ALA A 3 -16.43 11.73 -12.50
N LYS A 4 -15.24 12.05 -13.01
CA LYS A 4 -14.07 11.17 -12.87
C LYS A 4 -13.93 10.92 -11.38
N LYS A 5 -14.32 9.74 -10.90
CA LYS A 5 -14.00 9.30 -9.54
C LYS A 5 -12.53 9.60 -9.37
N ALA A 6 -12.18 10.47 -8.42
CA ALA A 6 -10.81 10.67 -8.02
C ALA A 6 -10.27 9.27 -7.76
N LEU A 7 -9.36 8.86 -8.64
CA LEU A 7 -8.80 7.55 -8.62
C LEU A 7 -7.87 7.60 -7.40
N ASP A 8 -8.35 7.14 -6.24
CA ASP A 8 -7.57 7.14 -5.00
C ASP A 8 -6.21 6.56 -5.33
N ILE A 9 -5.20 7.42 -5.33
CA ILE A 9 -3.88 7.04 -5.78
C ILE A 9 -3.36 6.05 -4.74
N PRO A 10 -2.81 4.88 -5.14
CA PRO A 10 -2.43 3.84 -4.19
C PRO A 10 -1.38 4.38 -3.23
N ASP A 11 -1.79 4.55 -1.99
CA ASP A 11 -0.98 5.11 -0.92
C ASP A 11 -1.41 4.49 0.40
N GLY A 12 -0.44 3.94 1.13
CA GLY A 12 -0.65 3.33 2.44
C GLY A 12 -0.59 1.80 2.43
N TRP A 13 -0.96 1.25 3.58
CA TRP A 13 -0.79 -0.16 3.90
C TRP A 13 -2.06 -0.96 3.62
N LEU A 14 -1.88 -2.12 2.97
CA LEU A 14 -2.90 -3.17 2.83
C LEU A 14 -2.45 -4.42 3.57
N LEU A 15 -3.34 -4.96 4.41
CA LEU A 15 -3.19 -6.25 5.08
C LEU A 15 -3.98 -7.32 4.32
N ASP A 16 -3.36 -8.47 4.10
CA ASP A 16 -4.03 -9.58 3.43
C ASP A 16 -5.15 -10.18 4.30
N PRO A 17 -6.15 -10.85 3.70
CA PRO A 17 -7.27 -11.43 4.44
C PRO A 17 -6.87 -12.38 5.57
N LYS A 18 -5.73 -13.07 5.44
CA LYS A 18 -5.22 -14.01 6.43
C LYS A 18 -4.33 -13.35 7.49
N GLY A 19 -4.01 -12.07 7.36
CA GLY A 19 -3.23 -11.31 8.33
C GLY A 19 -1.75 -11.68 8.42
N ASN A 20 -1.18 -12.30 7.38
CA ASN A 20 0.22 -12.74 7.32
C ASN A 20 1.12 -11.79 6.54
N TRP A 21 0.54 -11.01 5.62
CA TRP A 21 1.26 -10.20 4.65
C TRP A 21 0.75 -8.77 4.63
N LEU A 22 1.70 -7.86 4.52
CA LEU A 22 1.48 -6.44 4.35
C LEU A 22 2.09 -5.96 3.04
N LEU A 23 1.35 -5.12 2.34
CA LEU A 23 1.83 -4.37 1.19
C LEU A 23 1.74 -2.89 1.50
N LEU A 24 2.85 -2.16 1.40
CA LEU A 24 2.87 -0.71 1.46
C LEU A 24 3.02 -0.15 0.05
N PHE A 25 2.04 0.63 -0.38
CA PHE A 25 2.11 1.42 -1.60
C PHE A 25 2.53 2.84 -1.22
N HIS A 26 3.54 3.37 -1.89
CA HIS A 26 3.98 4.75 -1.67
C HIS A 26 4.64 5.31 -2.92
N LYS A 27 4.59 6.64 -3.04
CA LYS A 27 5.31 7.39 -4.06
C LYS A 27 6.69 7.77 -3.55
N ASP A 28 7.68 7.71 -4.44
CA ASP A 28 8.91 8.46 -4.24
C ASP A 28 8.63 9.95 -4.41
N ILE A 29 9.21 10.76 -3.52
CA ILE A 29 9.22 12.22 -3.68
C ILE A 29 10.38 12.53 -4.63
N ALA A 30 10.15 12.25 -5.92
CA ALA A 30 11.11 12.63 -6.95
C ALA A 30 11.10 14.16 -7.13
N PRO A 31 12.24 14.78 -7.52
CA PRO A 31 12.29 16.21 -7.83
C PRO A 31 11.29 16.58 -8.95
N LYS A 32 10.86 17.85 -8.97
CA LYS A 32 9.71 18.39 -9.74
C LYS A 32 9.62 17.99 -11.22
N ASP A 33 10.74 17.63 -11.86
CA ASP A 33 10.82 17.32 -13.29
C ASP A 33 10.87 15.81 -13.60
N ALA A 34 10.79 14.94 -12.59
CA ALA A 34 10.78 13.50 -12.77
C ALA A 34 9.38 12.90 -12.66
N SER A 35 9.06 11.94 -13.52
CA SER A 35 7.84 11.14 -13.40
C SER A 35 7.77 10.48 -12.03
N PRO A 36 6.64 10.56 -11.31
CA PRO A 36 6.51 9.98 -9.97
C PRO A 36 6.74 8.47 -10.05
N GLN A 37 7.66 7.98 -9.23
CA GLN A 37 7.93 6.55 -9.10
C GLN A 37 7.06 5.99 -7.99
N PHE A 38 6.44 4.83 -8.23
CA PHE A 38 5.68 4.13 -7.21
C PHE A 38 6.43 2.88 -6.77
N TYR A 39 6.35 2.61 -5.49
CA TYR A 39 6.89 1.41 -4.89
C TYR A 39 5.79 0.63 -4.19
N MET A 40 5.93 -0.69 -4.30
CA MET A 40 5.16 -1.64 -3.53
C MET A 40 6.14 -2.46 -2.69
N ASP A 41 6.05 -2.31 -1.38
CA ASP A 41 6.90 -3.01 -0.42
C ASP A 41 6.14 -4.15 0.23
N LYS A 42 6.72 -5.35 0.19
CA LYS A 42 6.16 -6.53 0.84
C LYS A 42 6.81 -6.79 2.18
N TRP A 43 5.96 -7.02 3.19
CA TRP A 43 6.35 -7.31 4.57
C TRP A 43 5.61 -8.53 5.10
N GLU A 44 6.25 -9.31 5.97
CA GLU A 44 5.52 -10.18 6.90
C GLU A 44 4.80 -9.32 7.94
N ALA A 45 3.59 -9.74 8.31
CA ALA A 45 2.82 -9.15 9.38
C ALA A 45 3.04 -9.89 10.70
N THR A 46 2.93 -9.16 11.81
CA THR A 46 2.74 -9.75 13.14
C THR A 46 1.29 -10.24 13.31
N GLN A 47 1.02 -11.00 14.38
CA GLN A 47 -0.35 -11.37 14.76
C GLN A 47 -1.27 -10.15 15.00
N LEU A 48 -0.69 -8.98 15.27
CA LEU A 48 -1.41 -7.71 15.44
C LEU A 48 -1.61 -6.94 14.13
N GLY A 49 -1.21 -7.51 12.99
CA GLY A 49 -1.33 -6.87 11.68
C GLY A 49 -0.32 -5.73 11.46
N THR A 50 0.84 -5.77 12.13
CA THR A 50 1.90 -4.76 12.01
C THR A 50 3.09 -5.28 11.19
N PRO A 51 3.93 -4.44 10.56
CA PRO A 51 5.02 -4.87 9.71
C PRO A 51 6.10 -5.44 10.63
N PHE A 52 6.54 -6.65 10.32
CA PHE A 52 7.53 -7.36 11.10
C PHE A 52 8.85 -7.47 10.34
N LYS A 53 8.82 -8.07 9.15
CA LYS A 53 10.02 -8.34 8.36
C LYS A 53 9.82 -7.95 6.91
N PHE A 54 10.61 -6.98 6.45
CA PHE A 54 10.68 -6.61 5.04
C PHE A 54 11.15 -7.79 4.19
N LYS A 55 10.51 -7.98 3.04
CA LYS A 55 10.84 -9.06 2.10
C LYS A 55 11.43 -8.51 0.82
N ASN A 56 10.75 -7.58 0.17
CA ASN A 56 11.23 -6.95 -1.05
C ASN A 56 10.47 -5.65 -1.33
N ARG A 57 11.06 -4.87 -2.23
CA ARG A 57 10.49 -3.67 -2.84
C ARG A 57 10.43 -3.91 -4.34
N ARG A 58 9.32 -3.50 -4.95
CA ARG A 58 9.18 -3.47 -6.41
C ARG A 58 8.86 -2.05 -6.84
N LYS A 59 9.54 -1.59 -7.89
CA LYS A 59 9.17 -0.37 -8.59
C LYS A 59 8.05 -0.71 -9.57
N VAL A 60 6.98 0.08 -9.52
CA VAL A 60 5.79 -0.09 -10.36
C VAL A 60 5.41 1.27 -10.95
N ASN A 61 4.84 1.23 -12.15
CA ASN A 61 4.24 2.42 -12.75
C ASN A 61 2.85 2.67 -12.12
N LEU A 62 2.31 3.89 -12.29
CA LEU A 62 1.03 4.27 -11.70
C LEU A 62 -0.13 3.35 -12.12
N GLU A 63 -0.31 3.10 -13.41
CA GLU A 63 -1.44 2.28 -13.90
C GLU A 63 -1.39 0.84 -13.36
N PRO A 64 -0.27 0.09 -13.46
CA PRO A 64 -0.16 -1.22 -12.82
C PRO A 64 -0.35 -1.20 -11.30
N ALA A 65 0.11 -0.14 -10.61
CA ALA A 65 -0.09 0.00 -9.17
C ALA A 65 -1.57 0.19 -8.83
N LEU A 66 -2.31 0.96 -9.64
CA LEU A 66 -3.74 1.18 -9.51
C LEU A 66 -4.55 -0.09 -9.74
N GLU A 67 -4.22 -0.84 -10.78
CA GLU A 67 -4.85 -2.13 -11.07
C GLU A 67 -4.63 -3.11 -9.92
N THR A 68 -3.36 -3.29 -9.51
CA THR A 68 -3.01 -4.17 -8.40
C THR A 68 -3.73 -3.77 -7.11
N TRP A 69 -3.76 -2.48 -6.78
CA TRP A 69 -4.44 -1.99 -5.59
C TRP A 69 -5.93 -2.35 -5.60
N ARG A 70 -6.63 -2.08 -6.71
CA ARG A 70 -8.06 -2.39 -6.85
C ARG A 70 -8.33 -3.89 -6.74
N GLU A 71 -7.51 -4.70 -7.40
CA GLU A 71 -7.62 -6.15 -7.33
C GLU A 71 -7.43 -6.66 -5.90
N LEU A 72 -6.46 -6.14 -5.15
CA LEU A 72 -6.25 -6.53 -3.76
C LEU A 72 -7.46 -6.19 -2.88
N ILE A 73 -8.01 -4.99 -3.02
CA ILE A 73 -9.21 -4.58 -2.27
C ILE A 73 -10.41 -5.48 -2.63
N ASP A 74 -10.63 -5.77 -3.91
CA ASP A 74 -11.70 -6.67 -4.37
C ASP A 74 -11.53 -8.10 -3.82
N ASN A 75 -10.28 -8.55 -3.67
CA ASN A 75 -9.92 -9.82 -3.04
C ASN A 75 -9.87 -9.78 -1.50
N GLY A 76 -10.44 -8.74 -0.87
CA GLY A 76 -10.63 -8.67 0.58
C GLY A 76 -9.41 -8.19 1.37
N TRP A 77 -8.38 -7.66 0.70
CA TRP A 77 -7.33 -6.93 1.41
C TRP A 77 -7.91 -5.66 2.01
N ARG A 78 -7.42 -5.28 3.19
CA ARG A 78 -7.98 -4.17 3.95
C ARG A 78 -6.92 -3.11 4.23
N HIS A 79 -7.32 -1.85 4.13
CA HIS A 79 -6.50 -0.73 4.56
C HIS A 79 -6.25 -0.81 6.06
N ILE A 80 -5.01 -0.54 6.46
CA ILE A 80 -4.68 -0.32 7.86
C ILE A 80 -4.17 1.11 8.05
N ASN A 81 -4.97 1.91 8.74
CA ASN A 81 -4.65 3.31 9.05
C ASN A 81 -3.86 3.45 10.36
N ASN A 82 -3.57 2.33 11.02
CA ASN A 82 -3.00 2.37 12.35
C ASN A 82 -1.50 2.64 12.27
N GLN A 83 -1.14 3.92 12.41
CA GLN A 83 0.23 4.33 12.74
C GLN A 83 0.61 3.60 14.03
N TYR A 84 1.54 2.65 13.90
CA TYR A 84 1.94 1.75 14.97
C TYR A 84 2.37 2.54 16.22
N GLY A 85 1.54 2.53 17.26
CA GLY A 85 1.88 3.07 18.58
C GLY A 85 0.83 3.97 19.21
N LYS A 86 -0.32 3.44 19.63
CA LYS A 86 -0.75 3.75 21.01
C LYS A 86 -0.12 2.69 21.90
N SER A 87 1.15 2.89 22.23
CA SER A 87 1.65 2.38 23.50
C SER A 87 0.93 3.22 24.56
N ILE A 88 -0.15 2.65 25.11
CA ILE A 88 -0.66 3.12 26.38
C ILE A 88 0.31 2.50 27.39
N LEU A 89 1.38 3.25 27.70
CA LEU A 89 2.07 3.10 28.98
C LEU A 89 1.12 3.56 30.10
#